data_AF-A0A524KJM9-F1
#
_entry.id   AF-A0A524KJM9-F1
#
_cell.length_a   1.000
_cell.length_b   1.000
_cell.length_c   1.000
_cell.angle_alpha   90.00
_cell.angle_beta   90.00
_cell.angle_gamma   90.00
#
_symmetry.space_group_name_H-M   'P 1'
#
loop_
_entity.id
_entity.type
_entity.pdbx_description
1 polymer ?
#
loop_
_entity_poly.entity_id
_entity_poly.type
_entity_poly.pdbx_seq_one_letter_code
_entity_poly.pdbx_strand_id
1 'polypeptide(L)'
;MHQAYTAVLLLNVLWFGAGFRYFGLTPDTAARVLVPKSARELPLFKTLSAAMPFLGGMNLAFAVLAVLLLLNQSLFPEARQQAVLAFVFAIAHGSQFAFNVPVALRGGRQGEAYWPVLNGPMLFIFVVDGALSLANLLVAGGLWL
;
A
#
# COMPACT_ATOMS: atom_id res chain seq x y z
N MET A 1 -9.27 12.78 -18.19
CA MET A 1 -8.19 11.78 -18.04
C MET A 1 -6.89 12.37 -17.50
N HIS A 2 -6.23 13.29 -18.21
CA HIS A 2 -4.88 13.76 -17.82
C HIS A 2 -4.78 14.31 -16.38
N GLN A 3 -5.75 15.11 -15.93
CA GLN A 3 -5.79 15.64 -14.56
C GLN A 3 -6.05 14.53 -13.51
N ALA A 4 -7.02 13.65 -13.76
CA ALA A 4 -7.33 12.53 -12.87
C ALA A 4 -6.16 11.55 -12.74
N TYR A 5 -5.48 11.25 -13.85
CA TYR A 5 -4.29 10.40 -13.88
C TYR A 5 -3.13 11.03 -13.10
N THR A 6 -2.88 12.33 -13.31
CA THR A 6 -1.87 13.07 -12.53
C THR A 6 -2.21 13.06 -11.04
N ALA A 7 -3.48 13.25 -10.66
CA ALA A 7 -3.91 13.23 -9.27
C ALA A 7 -3.66 11.86 -8.61
N VAL A 8 -4.03 10.74 -9.25
CA VAL A 8 -3.78 9.41 -8.67
C VAL A 8 -2.28 9.11 -8.59
N LEU A 9 -1.48 9.54 -9.55
CA LEU A 9 -0.02 9.38 -9.46
C LEU A 9 0.56 10.15 -8.27
N LEU A 10 0.13 11.40 -8.03
CA LEU A 10 0.57 12.16 -6.85
C LEU A 10 0.21 11.45 -5.55
N LEU A 11 -1.02 10.94 -5.45
CA LEU A 11 -1.46 10.19 -4.29
C LEU A 11 -0.68 8.88 -4.10
N ASN A 12 -0.39 8.16 -5.19
CA ASN A 12 0.45 6.97 -5.17
C ASN A 12 1.87 7.31 -4.68
N VAL A 13 2.50 8.40 -5.17
CA VAL A 13 3.81 8.85 -4.68
C VAL A 13 3.78 9.10 -3.18
N LEU A 14 2.78 9.83 -2.69
CA LEU A 14 2.68 10.16 -1.27
C LEU A 14 2.51 8.91 -0.41
N TRP A 15 1.62 8.00 -0.83
CA TRP A 15 1.29 6.83 -0.02
C TRP A 15 2.35 5.73 -0.08
N PHE A 16 2.85 5.38 -1.26
CA PHE A 16 3.99 4.46 -1.37
C PHE A 16 5.26 5.05 -0.74
N GLY A 17 5.47 6.37 -0.85
CA GLY A 17 6.57 7.06 -0.16
C GLY A 17 6.45 6.98 1.36
N ALA A 18 5.24 7.14 1.91
CA ALA A 18 4.97 6.94 3.32
C ALA A 18 5.19 5.47 3.74
N GLY A 19 4.78 4.51 2.92
CA GLY A 19 5.06 3.08 3.10
C GLY A 19 6.56 2.80 3.14
N PHE A 20 7.33 3.31 2.18
CA PHE A 20 8.79 3.19 2.17
C PHE A 20 9.41 3.77 3.45
N ARG A 21 9.02 4.99 3.85
CA ARG A 21 9.52 5.59 5.09
C ARG A 21 9.21 4.70 6.29
N TYR A 22 7.97 4.25 6.43
CA TYR A 22 7.53 3.53 7.62
C TYR A 22 8.16 2.13 7.71
N PHE A 23 8.05 1.32 6.64
CA PHE A 23 8.55 -0.05 6.62
C PHE A 23 10.07 -0.12 6.40
N GLY A 24 10.62 0.80 5.60
CA GLY A 24 12.03 0.85 5.21
C GLY A 24 12.93 1.53 6.21
N LEU A 25 12.53 2.70 6.71
CA LEU A 25 13.39 3.55 7.55
C LEU A 25 13.07 3.45 9.04
N THR A 26 11.92 2.88 9.41
CA THR A 26 11.53 2.64 10.82
C THR A 26 11.11 1.18 11.09
N PRO A 27 11.95 0.18 10.75
CA PRO A 27 11.56 -1.24 10.74
C PRO A 27 11.12 -1.77 12.12
N ASP A 28 11.78 -1.38 13.21
CA ASP A 28 11.38 -1.75 14.57
C ASP A 28 10.00 -1.19 14.94
N THR A 29 9.63 -0.03 14.39
CA THR A 29 8.29 0.55 14.61
C THR A 29 7.25 -0.18 13.78
N ALA A 30 7.55 -0.47 12.52
CA ALA A 30 6.66 -1.23 11.66
C ALA A 30 6.38 -2.65 12.19
N ALA A 31 7.41 -3.35 12.66
CA ALA A 31 7.26 -4.69 13.24
C ALA A 31 6.33 -4.72 14.46
N ARG A 32 6.21 -3.62 15.21
CA ARG A 32 5.30 -3.51 16.36
C ARG A 32 3.81 -3.54 15.97
N VAL A 33 3.47 -3.30 14.71
CA VAL A 33 2.11 -3.47 14.18
C VAL A 33 1.77 -4.96 14.06
N LEU A 34 2.76 -5.77 13.70
CA LEU A 34 2.60 -7.21 13.49
C LEU A 34 2.79 -8.02 14.78
N VAL A 35 3.64 -7.54 15.69
CA VAL A 35 4.04 -8.30 16.89
C VAL A 35 3.41 -7.72 18.17
N PRO A 36 2.65 -8.54 18.93
CA PRO A 36 2.04 -8.14 20.20
C PRO A 36 3.12 -7.81 21.24
N LYS A 37 2.80 -6.93 22.20
CA LYS A 37 3.77 -6.45 23.21
C LYS A 37 4.47 -7.57 23.97
N SER A 38 3.73 -8.61 24.34
CA SER A 38 4.18 -9.84 25.02
C SER A 38 5.33 -10.56 24.30
N ALA A 39 5.41 -10.45 22.97
CA ALA A 39 6.34 -11.20 22.13
C ALA A 39 7.51 -10.36 21.58
N ARG A 40 7.62 -9.08 21.96
CA ARG A 40 8.64 -8.16 21.40
C ARG A 40 10.06 -8.40 21.88
N GLU A 41 10.21 -9.02 23.05
CA GLU A 41 11.52 -9.42 23.58
C GLU A 41 12.00 -10.76 23.02
N LEU A 42 11.15 -11.48 22.26
CA LEU A 42 11.54 -12.73 21.63
C LEU A 42 12.48 -12.47 20.45
N PRO A 43 13.49 -13.33 20.21
CA PRO A 43 14.42 -13.18 19.09
C PRO A 43 13.72 -13.00 17.73
N LEU A 44 12.57 -13.65 17.55
CA LEU A 44 11.76 -13.56 16.32
C LEU A 44 11.33 -12.12 15.98
N PHE A 45 11.16 -11.24 16.98
CA PHE A 45 10.83 -9.84 16.73
C PHE A 45 11.91 -9.16 15.87
N LYS A 46 13.20 -9.45 16.12
CA LYS A 46 14.30 -8.87 15.36
C LYS A 46 14.38 -9.43 13.94
N THR A 47 14.05 -10.71 13.73
CA THR A 47 13.90 -11.27 12.38
C THR A 47 12.78 -10.59 11.61
N LEU A 48 11.61 -10.40 12.24
CA LEU A 48 10.48 -9.72 11.62
C LEU A 48 10.79 -8.25 11.31
N SER A 49 11.44 -7.54 12.25
CA SER A 49 11.92 -6.18 12.01
C SER A 49 12.88 -6.10 10.84
N ALA A 50 13.88 -6.99 10.77
CA ALA A 50 14.82 -7.06 9.67
C ALA A 50 14.17 -7.38 8.30
N ALA A 51 12.97 -7.98 8.29
CA ALA A 51 12.20 -8.20 7.07
C ALA A 51 11.39 -6.97 6.62
N MET A 52 11.11 -6.00 7.50
CA MET A 52 10.32 -4.81 7.14
C MET A 52 10.96 -3.96 6.03
N PRO A 53 12.29 -3.79 5.96
CA PRO A 53 12.91 -3.07 4.85
C PRO A 53 12.65 -3.67 3.47
N PHE A 54 12.42 -4.98 3.36
CA PHE A 54 12.01 -5.59 2.09
C PHE A 54 10.65 -5.04 1.64
N LEU A 55 9.67 -4.99 2.55
CA LEU A 55 8.38 -4.35 2.28
C LEU A 55 8.53 -2.85 1.97
N GLY A 56 9.42 -2.16 2.68
CA GLY A 56 9.79 -0.78 2.38
C GLY A 56 10.34 -0.61 0.96
N GLY A 57 11.23 -1.49 0.52
CA GLY A 57 11.80 -1.49 -0.83
C GLY A 57 10.76 -1.72 -1.93
N MET A 58 9.80 -2.62 -1.72
CA MET A 58 8.67 -2.79 -2.64
C MET A 58 7.84 -1.51 -2.77
N ASN A 59 7.55 -0.84 -1.65
CA ASN A 59 6.87 0.45 -1.67
C ASN A 59 7.70 1.52 -2.40
N LEU A 60 9.01 1.58 -2.16
CA LEU A 60 9.90 2.52 -2.85
C LEU A 60 9.85 2.34 -4.37
N ALA A 61 9.85 1.10 -4.86
CA ALA A 61 9.77 0.82 -6.29
C ALA A 61 8.50 1.43 -6.93
N PHE A 62 7.33 1.28 -6.29
CA PHE A 62 6.08 1.88 -6.76
C PHE A 62 6.05 3.40 -6.60
N ALA A 63 6.64 3.95 -5.54
CA ALA A 63 6.79 5.40 -5.38
C ALA A 63 7.64 6.00 -6.51
N VAL A 64 8.80 5.38 -6.81
CA VAL A 64 9.69 5.78 -7.90
C VAL A 64 8.98 5.64 -9.24
N LEU A 65 8.28 4.54 -9.49
CA LEU A 65 7.48 4.37 -10.71
C LEU A 65 6.47 5.51 -10.87
N ALA A 66 5.72 5.85 -9.81
CA ALA A 66 4.74 6.93 -9.85
C ALA A 66 5.39 8.30 -10.11
N VAL A 67 6.55 8.59 -9.52
CA VAL A 67 7.34 9.81 -9.81
C VAL A 67 7.79 9.83 -11.26
N LEU A 68 8.35 8.73 -11.78
CA LEU A 68 8.81 8.66 -13.16
C LEU A 68 7.66 8.87 -14.14
N LEU A 69 6.48 8.29 -13.87
CA LEU A 69 5.28 8.51 -14.69
C LEU A 69 4.79 9.95 -14.62
N LEU A 70 4.85 10.62 -13.46
CA LEU A 70 4.50 12.05 -13.32
C LEU A 70 5.40 12.95 -14.17
N LEU A 71 6.70 12.70 -14.14
CA LEU A 71 7.70 13.53 -14.82
C LEU A 71 7.79 13.23 -16.33
N ASN A 72 7.34 12.05 -16.76
CA ASN A 72 7.52 11.56 -18.13
C ASN A 72 6.20 11.16 -18.80
N GLN A 73 5.11 11.89 -18.55
CA GLN A 73 3.81 11.59 -19.14
C GLN A 73 3.80 11.62 -20.68
N SER A 74 4.70 12.37 -21.30
CA SER A 74 4.86 12.40 -22.77
C SER A 74 5.34 11.07 -23.35
N LEU A 75 5.96 10.18 -22.56
CA LEU A 75 6.31 8.82 -22.98
C LEU A 75 5.09 7.88 -23.03
N PHE A 76 4.02 8.22 -22.30
CA PHE A 76 2.78 7.44 -22.24
C PHE A 76 1.56 8.33 -22.55
N PRO A 77 1.48 8.92 -23.76
CA PRO A 77 0.47 9.91 -24.08
C PRO A 77 -0.92 9.29 -24.26
N GLU A 78 -1.00 8.00 -24.56
CA GLU A 78 -2.27 7.35 -24.84
C GLU A 78 -3.04 7.01 -23.57
N ALA A 79 -4.34 7.30 -23.60
CA ALA A 79 -5.28 6.93 -22.55
C ALA A 79 -5.16 5.46 -22.14
N ARG A 80 -5.04 4.55 -23.11
CA ARG A 80 -4.95 3.11 -22.84
C ARG A 80 -3.67 2.72 -22.09
N GLN A 81 -2.55 3.38 -22.36
CA GLN A 81 -1.29 3.13 -21.64
C GLN A 81 -1.41 3.57 -20.18
N GLN A 82 -1.94 4.77 -19.96
CA GLN A 82 -2.19 5.32 -18.63
C GLN A 82 -3.19 4.46 -17.84
N ALA A 83 -4.22 3.95 -18.49
CA ALA A 83 -5.20 3.05 -17.88
C ALA A 83 -4.56 1.74 -17.39
N VAL A 84 -3.68 1.13 -18.19
CA VAL A 84 -2.94 -0.08 -17.78
C VAL A 84 -2.06 0.21 -16.56
N LEU A 85 -1.35 1.35 -16.55
CA LEU A 85 -0.48 1.73 -15.43
C LEU A 85 -1.29 2.03 -14.16
N ALA A 86 -2.40 2.76 -14.28
CA ALA A 86 -3.33 2.98 -13.18
C ALA A 86 -3.89 1.66 -12.64
N PHE A 87 -4.21 0.70 -13.52
CA PHE A 87 -4.69 -0.62 -13.11
C PHE A 87 -3.65 -1.39 -12.27
N VAL A 88 -2.36 -1.27 -12.60
CA VAL A 88 -1.29 -1.87 -11.80
C VAL A 88 -1.26 -1.29 -10.39
N PHE A 89 -1.37 0.03 -10.23
CA PHE A 89 -1.44 0.66 -8.90
C PHE A 89 -2.72 0.25 -8.15
N ALA A 90 -3.85 0.16 -8.86
CA ALA A 90 -5.09 -0.35 -8.30
C ALA A 90 -4.94 -1.76 -7.71
N ILE A 91 -4.25 -2.66 -8.42
CA ILE A 91 -3.93 -4.00 -7.91
C ILE A 91 -2.96 -3.92 -6.74
N ALA A 92 -1.92 -3.09 -6.80
CA ALA A 92 -0.94 -2.97 -5.73
C ALA A 92 -1.62 -2.62 -4.40
N HIS A 93 -2.48 -1.59 -4.37
CA HIS A 93 -3.27 -1.25 -3.18
C HIS A 93 -4.37 -2.29 -2.88
N GLY A 94 -5.07 -2.74 -3.91
CA GLY A 94 -6.23 -3.63 -3.78
C GLY A 94 -5.88 -5.05 -3.32
N SER A 95 -4.65 -5.49 -3.56
CA SER A 95 -4.17 -6.83 -3.23
C SER A 95 -4.31 -7.15 -1.74
N GLN A 96 -4.21 -6.14 -0.86
CA GLN A 96 -4.40 -6.37 0.57
C GLN A 96 -5.81 -6.90 0.90
N PHE A 97 -6.84 -6.56 0.11
CA PHE A 97 -8.21 -6.95 0.42
C PHE A 97 -8.39 -8.46 0.21
N ALA A 98 -7.69 -9.04 -0.77
CA ALA A 98 -7.67 -10.47 -0.99
C ALA A 98 -7.13 -11.25 0.21
N PHE A 99 -6.24 -10.65 1.01
CA PHE A 99 -5.61 -11.31 2.17
C PHE A 99 -6.22 -10.89 3.52
N ASN A 100 -6.56 -9.61 3.69
CA ASN A 100 -7.06 -9.06 4.95
C ASN A 100 -8.57 -9.23 5.14
N VAL A 101 -9.39 -9.22 4.07
CA VAL A 101 -10.83 -9.45 4.21
C VAL A 101 -11.13 -10.85 4.74
N PRO A 102 -10.52 -11.95 4.24
CA PRO A 102 -10.73 -13.27 4.81
C PRO A 102 -10.27 -13.40 6.27
N VAL A 103 -9.28 -12.62 6.71
CA VAL A 103 -8.86 -12.57 8.12
C VAL A 103 -9.93 -11.87 8.96
N ALA A 104 -10.42 -10.71 8.51
CA ALA A 104 -11.48 -9.98 9.19
C ALA A 104 -12.78 -10.80 9.32
N LEU A 105 -13.20 -11.48 8.25
CA LEU A 105 -14.42 -12.31 8.25
C LEU A 105 -14.31 -13.55 9.13
N ARG A 106 -13.09 -14.07 9.37
CA ARG A 106 -12.83 -15.23 10.25
C ARG A 106 -12.59 -14.82 11.72
N GLY A 107 -13.19 -13.72 12.15
CA GLY A 107 -13.11 -13.22 13.51
C GLY A 107 -11.95 -12.25 13.79
N GLY A 108 -11.19 -11.86 12.76
CA GLY A 108 -10.12 -10.87 12.89
C GLY A 108 -8.98 -11.33 13.79
N ARG A 109 -8.54 -10.45 14.70
CA ARG A 109 -7.49 -10.77 15.68
C ARG A 109 -7.99 -11.84 16.64
N GLN A 110 -7.22 -12.92 16.81
CA GLN A 110 -7.54 -14.03 17.70
C GLN A 110 -6.51 -14.09 18.82
N GLY A 111 -6.89 -13.60 20.01
CA GLY A 111 -5.96 -13.45 21.13
C GLY A 111 -4.82 -12.48 20.79
N GLU A 112 -3.61 -13.02 20.67
CA GLU A 112 -2.41 -12.27 20.26
C GLU A 112 -1.98 -12.52 18.81
N ALA A 113 -2.63 -13.46 18.12
CA ALA A 113 -2.38 -13.80 16.73
C ALA A 113 -3.16 -12.88 15.79
N TYR A 114 -2.59 -12.68 14.60
CA TYR A 114 -3.05 -11.75 13.57
C TYR A 114 -3.08 -10.28 14.02
N TRP A 115 -3.04 -9.38 13.05
CA TRP A 115 -3.25 -7.97 13.31
C TRP A 115 -4.75 -7.62 13.25
N PRO A 116 -5.21 -6.62 14.02
CA PRO A 116 -6.61 -6.22 14.01
C PRO A 116 -6.92 -5.41 12.75
N VAL A 117 -7.35 -6.07 11.67
CA VAL A 117 -7.63 -5.43 10.36
C VAL A 117 -8.53 -4.20 10.49
N LEU A 118 -9.59 -4.28 11.31
CA LEU A 118 -10.59 -3.23 11.46
C LEU A 118 -10.34 -2.28 12.65
N ASN A 119 -9.14 -2.27 13.24
CA ASN A 119 -8.79 -1.32 14.31
C ASN A 119 -7.34 -0.82 14.21
N GLY A 120 -7.06 0.35 14.80
CA GLY A 120 -5.72 0.89 14.94
C GLY A 120 -5.01 1.19 13.60
N PRO A 121 -3.67 1.07 13.54
CA PRO A 121 -2.89 1.41 12.33
C PRO A 121 -3.28 0.58 11.09
N MET A 122 -3.69 -0.68 11.28
CA MET A 122 -4.10 -1.52 10.15
C MET A 122 -5.41 -1.06 9.53
N LEU A 123 -6.37 -0.54 10.30
CA LEU A 123 -7.59 0.06 9.73
C LEU A 123 -7.27 1.26 8.85
N PHE A 124 -6.34 2.12 9.30
CA PHE A 124 -5.90 3.26 8.52
C PHE A 124 -5.30 2.83 7.18
N ILE A 125 -4.39 1.85 7.19
CA ILE A 125 -3.82 1.28 5.96
C ILE A 125 -4.92 0.67 5.09
N PHE A 126 -5.84 -0.09 5.69
CA PHE A 126 -6.96 -0.72 5.01
C PHE A 126 -7.84 0.27 4.25
N VAL A 127 -8.23 1.37 4.91
CA VAL A 127 -9.09 2.41 4.31
C VAL A 127 -8.36 3.17 3.21
N VAL A 128 -7.11 3.59 3.44
CA VAL A 128 -6.37 4.43 2.49
C VAL A 128 -6.07 3.68 1.20
N ASP A 129 -5.56 2.46 1.29
CA ASP A 129 -5.35 1.59 0.12
C ASP A 129 -6.68 1.25 -0.57
N GLY A 130 -7.78 1.09 0.17
CA GLY A 130 -9.10 0.91 -0.45
C GLY A 130 -9.50 2.10 -1.31
N ALA A 131 -9.36 3.31 -0.77
CA ALA A 131 -9.63 4.54 -1.49
C ALA A 131 -8.71 4.70 -2.71
N LEU A 132 -7.40 4.42 -2.57
CA LEU A 132 -6.45 4.50 -3.67
C LEU A 132 -6.65 3.41 -4.72
N SER A 133 -6.99 2.19 -4.32
CA SER A 133 -7.33 1.11 -5.24
C SER A 133 -8.54 1.51 -6.09
N LEU A 134 -9.61 2.01 -5.45
CA LEU A 134 -10.80 2.48 -6.14
C LEU A 134 -10.50 3.67 -7.06
N ALA A 135 -9.76 4.67 -6.59
CA ALA A 135 -9.41 5.85 -7.40
C ALA A 135 -8.61 5.45 -8.65
N ASN A 136 -7.60 4.58 -8.50
CA ASN A 136 -6.84 4.05 -9.62
C ASN A 136 -7.70 3.18 -10.55
N LEU A 137 -8.66 2.39 -10.04
CA LEU A 137 -9.59 1.62 -10.86
C LEU A 137 -10.53 2.52 -11.69
N LEU A 138 -11.04 3.60 -11.09
CA LEU A 138 -11.87 4.57 -11.80
C LEU A 138 -11.07 5.22 -12.95
N VAL A 139 -9.80 5.57 -12.69
CA VAL A 139 -8.84 6.08 -13.70
C VAL A 139 -8.42 5.01 -14.72
N ALA A 140 -8.45 3.74 -14.38
CA ALA A 140 -8.23 2.67 -15.35
C ALA A 140 -9.47 2.43 -16.23
N GLY A 141 -10.67 2.54 -15.66
CA GLY A 141 -11.93 2.14 -16.28
C GLY A 141 -12.62 3.20 -17.14
N GLY A 142 -12.12 4.42 -17.23
CA GLY A 142 -12.81 5.50 -17.97
C GLY A 142 -13.71 6.38 -17.11
N LEU A 143 -13.84 6.10 -15.81
CA LEU A 143 -14.94 6.55 -14.95
C LEU A 143 -14.52 7.71 -14.04
N TRP A 144 -14.07 8.82 -14.64
CA TRP A 144 -13.74 10.06 -13.95
C TRP A 144 -14.78 11.14 -14.28
N LEU A 145 -15.41 11.72 -13.24
CA LEU A 145 -16.31 12.87 -13.35
C LEU A 145 -15.57 14.13 -13.82
#